data_AF-A0A097PJP1-F1
#
_entry.id   AF-A0A097PJP1-F1
#
_cell.length_a   1.000
_cell.length_b   1.000
_cell.length_c   1.000
_cell.angle_alpha   90.00
_cell.angle_beta   90.00
_cell.angle_gamma   90.00
#
_symmetry.space_group_name_H-M   'P 1'
#
loop_
_entity.id
_entity.type
_entity.pdbx_description
1 polymer ?
#
loop_
_entity_poly.entity_id
_entity_poly.type
_entity_poly.pdbx_seq_one_letter_code
_entity_poly.pdbx_strand_id
1 'polypeptide(L)'
;MLALKEEGTDPEGNESKELRGKIAEMNTELLKQKAGMLEEYFSIHIDSNGNMSRLPVILDQYTPDMDRIPEFILCLGNDVDWEDEKICFQTIAAALGNFYAMHPPLLRNPSGDGLKFYRKEFEEELLLEAENAWAQREWSIQHVLFPSLRLFFKTPTSMATNGTFVQVASLEKLYRIFERC
;
A
#
# COMPACT_ATOMS: atom_id res chain seq x y z
N MET A 1 -17.12 11.77 8.10
CA MET A 1 -16.73 13.18 8.35
C MET A 1 -15.29 13.21 8.85
N LEU A 2 -14.33 13.46 7.95
CA LEU A 2 -12.96 13.75 8.35
C LEU A 2 -12.92 15.15 8.96
N ALA A 3 -12.63 15.21 10.26
CA ALA A 3 -12.50 16.43 11.04
C ALA A 3 -11.27 17.21 10.58
N LEU A 4 -11.45 18.06 9.57
CA LEU A 4 -10.60 19.22 9.37
C LEU A 4 -11.27 20.40 10.08
N LYS A 5 -10.99 20.55 11.38
CA LYS A 5 -11.18 21.84 12.06
C LYS A 5 -10.10 22.07 13.10
N GLU A 6 -9.35 23.14 12.81
CA GLU A 6 -8.59 23.99 13.74
C GLU A 6 -7.28 23.41 14.28
N GLU A 7 -6.23 23.46 13.45
CA GLU A 7 -4.90 23.78 13.98
C GLU A 7 -4.62 25.27 13.76
N GLY A 8 -4.38 25.94 14.88
CA GLY A 8 -4.14 27.37 14.99
C GLY A 8 -2.92 27.85 14.21
N THR A 9 -2.92 29.15 14.00
CA THR A 9 -1.94 29.93 13.26
C THR A 9 -0.58 29.97 13.97
N ASP A 10 0.24 28.93 13.79
CA ASP A 10 1.67 29.00 14.13
C ASP A 10 2.45 29.64 12.97
N PRO A 11 3.31 30.66 13.22
CA PRO A 11 4.14 31.28 12.17
C PRO A 11 5.18 30.31 11.56
N GLU A 12 5.58 29.25 12.28
CA GLU A 12 6.41 28.15 11.75
C GLU A 12 5.65 27.23 10.77
N GLY A 13 4.31 27.20 10.86
CA GLY A 13 3.45 26.40 9.97
C GLY A 13 3.34 26.98 8.56
N ASN A 14 3.65 28.27 8.36
CA ASN A 14 3.53 28.93 7.07
C ASN A 14 4.73 28.64 6.16
N GLU A 15 5.97 28.73 6.67
CA GLU A 15 7.18 28.36 5.92
C GLU A 15 7.18 26.87 5.54
N SER A 16 6.73 26.00 6.45
CA SER A 16 6.60 24.56 6.20
C SER A 16 5.59 24.24 5.09
N LYS A 17 4.46 24.97 5.02
CA LYS A 17 3.47 24.83 3.94
C LYS A 17 4.00 25.32 2.60
N GLU A 18 4.72 26.45 2.59
CA GLU A 18 5.33 26.97 1.37
C GLU A 18 6.37 26.00 0.79
N LEU A 19 7.22 25.41 1.64
CA LEU A 19 8.19 24.40 1.23
C LEU A 19 7.51 23.15 0.66
N ARG A 20 6.44 22.65 1.30
CA ARG A 20 5.66 21.51 0.78
C ARG A 20 5.02 21.81 -0.57
N GLY A 21 4.51 23.02 -0.76
CA GLY A 21 3.98 23.48 -2.04
C GLY A 21 5.05 23.44 -3.14
N LYS A 22 6.25 23.98 -2.87
CA LYS A 22 7.38 23.96 -3.80
C LYS A 22 7.81 22.55 -4.17
N ILE A 23 7.87 21.63 -3.21
CA ILE A 23 8.20 20.22 -3.46
C ILE A 23 7.15 19.57 -4.36
N ALA A 24 5.87 19.81 -4.07
CA ALA A 24 4.78 19.26 -4.88
C ALA A 24 4.81 19.78 -6.32
N GLU A 25 5.05 21.07 -6.53
CA GLU A 25 5.21 21.67 -7.86
C GLU A 25 6.41 21.08 -8.61
N MET A 26 7.57 20.99 -7.95
CA MET A 26 8.78 20.40 -8.53
C MET A 26 8.56 18.95 -8.96
N ASN A 27 7.94 18.13 -8.10
CA ASN A 27 7.63 16.74 -8.40
C ASN A 27 6.61 16.62 -9.53
N THR A 28 5.61 17.51 -9.58
CA THR A 28 4.61 17.53 -10.66
C THR A 28 5.27 17.81 -12.01
N GLU A 29 6.14 18.81 -12.08
CA GLU A 29 6.86 19.13 -13.32
C GLU A 29 7.83 18.02 -13.75
N LEU A 30 8.53 17.40 -12.80
CA LEU A 30 9.39 16.23 -13.06
C LEU A 30 8.58 15.07 -13.66
N LEU A 31 7.46 14.70 -13.03
CA LEU A 31 6.65 13.58 -13.47
C LEU A 31 5.98 13.84 -14.82
N LYS A 32 5.60 15.09 -15.12
CA LYS A 32 5.12 15.49 -16.46
C LYS A 32 6.20 15.31 -17.52
N GLN A 33 7.46 15.67 -17.22
CA GLN A 33 8.58 15.46 -18.15
C GLN A 33 8.86 13.97 -18.40
N LYS A 34 8.65 13.12 -17.39
CA LYS A 34 8.87 11.67 -17.48
C LYS A 34 7.61 10.88 -17.90
N ALA A 35 6.48 11.54 -18.11
CA ALA A 35 5.18 10.91 -18.37
C ALA A 35 5.19 9.95 -19.56
N GLY A 36 5.86 10.29 -20.67
CA GLY A 36 5.94 9.42 -21.84
C GLY A 36 6.62 8.07 -21.54
N MET A 37 7.70 8.11 -20.76
CA MET A 37 8.46 6.92 -20.35
C MET A 37 7.67 6.05 -19.36
N LEU A 38 6.97 6.70 -18.42
CA LEU A 38 6.07 6.05 -17.46
C LEU A 38 4.88 5.36 -18.14
N GLU A 39 4.32 5.97 -19.18
CA GLU A 39 3.24 5.36 -19.95
C GLU A 39 3.73 4.18 -20.78
N GLU A 40 4.84 4.34 -21.50
CA GLU A 40 5.38 3.33 -22.40
C GLU A 40 5.82 2.06 -21.67
N TYR A 41 6.56 2.19 -20.56
CA TYR A 41 7.14 1.04 -19.88
C TYR A 41 6.30 0.50 -18.72
N PHE A 42 5.55 1.36 -18.04
CA PHE A 42 4.85 1.01 -16.80
C PHE A 42 3.33 1.20 -16.88
N SER A 43 2.77 1.61 -18.02
CA SER A 43 1.34 1.90 -18.17
C SER A 43 0.79 2.94 -17.18
N ILE A 44 1.65 3.83 -16.68
CA ILE A 44 1.25 4.93 -15.79
C ILE A 44 1.01 6.17 -16.65
N HIS A 45 -0.23 6.67 -16.69
CA HIS A 45 -0.57 7.84 -17.50
C HIS A 45 -0.77 9.08 -16.63
N ILE A 46 -0.04 10.12 -17.00
CA ILE A 46 -0.12 11.47 -16.44
C ILE A 46 -0.52 12.40 -17.58
N ASP A 47 -1.63 13.12 -17.40
CA ASP A 47 -2.15 14.03 -18.43
C ASP A 47 -1.31 15.33 -18.52
N SER A 48 -1.60 16.17 -19.51
CA SER A 48 -0.91 17.45 -19.71
C SER A 48 -1.06 18.43 -18.55
N ASN A 49 -2.08 18.26 -17.72
CA ASN A 49 -2.35 19.09 -16.55
C ASN A 49 -1.63 18.56 -15.30
N GLY A 50 -0.95 17.41 -15.37
CA GLY A 50 -0.27 16.78 -14.24
C GLY A 50 -1.17 15.84 -13.42
N ASN A 51 -2.37 15.49 -13.90
CA ASN A 51 -3.23 14.55 -13.22
C ASN A 51 -2.89 13.11 -13.62
N MET A 52 -2.74 12.25 -12.62
CA MET A 52 -2.62 10.81 -12.86
C MET A 52 -4.00 10.23 -13.19
N SER A 53 -4.14 9.58 -14.34
CA SER A 53 -5.43 9.05 -14.79
C SER A 53 -5.43 7.54 -15.06
N ARG A 54 -4.27 6.89 -15.09
CA ARG A 54 -4.16 5.44 -15.33
C ARG A 54 -2.99 4.85 -14.56
N LEU A 55 -3.21 3.64 -14.05
CA LEU A 55 -2.22 2.81 -13.36
C LEU A 55 -2.16 1.42 -14.02
N PRO A 56 -1.03 0.70 -13.91
CA PRO A 56 -0.88 -0.63 -14.48
C PRO A 56 -1.79 -1.66 -13.80
N VAL A 57 -2.26 -2.66 -14.55
CA VAL A 57 -2.85 -3.86 -13.93
C VAL A 57 -1.73 -4.88 -13.74
N ILE A 58 -1.17 -4.97 -12.52
CA ILE A 58 -0.09 -5.91 -12.20
C ILE A 58 -0.61 -7.34 -12.06
N LEU A 59 -1.77 -7.50 -11.42
CA LEU A 59 -2.42 -8.78 -11.21
C LEU A 59 -3.91 -8.66 -11.53
N ASP A 60 -4.45 -9.65 -12.24
CA ASP A 60 -5.87 -9.66 -12.58
C ASP A 60 -6.72 -9.71 -11.31
N GLN A 61 -7.85 -8.99 -11.33
CA GLN A 61 -8.80 -8.87 -10.22
C GLN A 61 -8.21 -8.31 -8.91
N TYR A 62 -7.04 -7.67 -8.97
CA TYR A 62 -6.41 -7.03 -7.82
C TYR A 62 -6.27 -5.52 -8.03
N THR A 63 -6.94 -4.77 -7.18
CA THR A 63 -6.87 -3.30 -7.14
C THR A 63 -6.10 -2.88 -5.88
N PRO A 64 -5.05 -2.06 -5.99
CA PRO A 64 -4.31 -1.58 -4.83
C PRO A 64 -5.16 -0.61 -4.00
N ASP A 65 -4.69 -0.32 -2.79
CA ASP A 65 -5.31 0.68 -1.91
C ASP A 65 -5.11 2.09 -2.49
N MET A 66 -6.18 2.67 -3.03
CA MET A 66 -6.15 3.96 -3.71
C MET A 66 -5.92 5.14 -2.75
N ASP A 67 -6.13 4.96 -1.44
CA ASP A 67 -5.81 5.99 -0.45
C ASP A 67 -4.29 6.25 -0.36
N ARG A 68 -3.47 5.34 -0.90
CA ARG A 68 -2.00 5.43 -0.91
C ARG A 68 -1.41 6.04 -2.16
N ILE A 69 -2.24 6.48 -3.11
CA ILE A 69 -1.78 7.20 -4.30
C ILE A 69 -0.87 8.39 -3.95
N PRO A 70 -1.18 9.25 -2.95
CA PRO A 70 -0.31 10.37 -2.61
C PRO A 70 1.10 9.95 -2.19
N GLU A 71 1.21 8.87 -1.41
CA GLU A 71 2.49 8.30 -0.99
C GLU A 71 3.26 7.74 -2.20
N PHE A 72 2.58 7.01 -3.08
CA PHE A 72 3.17 6.48 -4.31
C PHE A 72 3.71 7.58 -5.24
N ILE A 73 2.95 8.66 -5.45
CA ILE A 73 3.37 9.80 -6.28
C ILE A 73 4.58 10.50 -5.68
N LEU A 74 4.62 10.66 -4.35
CA LEU A 74 5.79 11.22 -3.66
C LEU A 74 7.02 10.33 -3.82
N CYS A 75 6.89 9.00 -3.71
CA CYS A 75 7.98 8.07 -3.98
C CYS A 75 8.51 8.18 -5.41
N LEU A 76 7.63 8.33 -6.41
CA LEU A 76 8.07 8.53 -7.81
C LEU A 76 8.86 9.84 -7.99
N GLY A 77 8.48 10.90 -7.29
CA GLY A 77 9.17 12.19 -7.38
C GLY A 77 10.51 12.22 -6.62
N ASN A 78 10.58 11.57 -5.46
CA ASN A 78 11.68 11.74 -4.51
C ASN A 78 12.66 10.56 -4.46
N ASP A 79 12.17 9.33 -4.62
CA ASP A 79 12.95 8.11 -4.34
C ASP A 79 13.48 7.44 -5.61
N VAL A 80 12.93 7.79 -6.78
CA VAL A 80 13.36 7.26 -8.08
C VAL A 80 14.59 8.00 -8.56
N ASP A 81 15.65 7.24 -8.85
CA ASP A 81 16.83 7.77 -9.53
C ASP A 81 16.54 7.81 -11.03
N TRP A 82 16.42 9.01 -11.60
CA TRP A 82 16.09 9.21 -13.02
C TRP A 82 17.31 9.28 -13.94
N GLU A 83 18.52 9.17 -13.40
CA GLU A 83 19.79 9.35 -14.13
C GLU A 83 20.37 8.01 -14.57
N ASP A 84 20.39 6.99 -13.69
CA ASP A 84 20.84 5.65 -14.05
C ASP A 84 19.68 4.77 -14.51
N GLU A 85 19.72 4.30 -15.77
CA GLU A 85 18.65 3.49 -16.37
C GLU A 85 18.30 2.28 -15.51
N LYS A 86 19.30 1.51 -15.05
CA LYS A 86 19.03 0.28 -14.33
C LYS A 86 18.40 0.57 -12.97
N ILE A 87 18.94 1.55 -12.24
CA ILE A 87 18.42 1.94 -10.93
C ILE A 87 17.02 2.53 -11.08
N CYS A 88 16.78 3.37 -12.09
CA CYS A 88 15.48 3.95 -12.41
C CYS A 88 14.39 2.88 -12.49
N PHE A 89 14.56 1.90 -13.38
CA PHE A 89 13.59 0.82 -13.55
C PHE A 89 13.41 0.00 -12.26
N GLN A 90 14.48 -0.25 -11.52
CA GLN A 90 14.41 -0.96 -10.24
C GLN A 90 13.62 -0.19 -9.19
N THR A 91 13.86 1.12 -9.05
CA THR A 91 13.18 1.97 -8.08
C THR A 91 11.72 2.19 -8.43
N ILE A 92 11.36 2.34 -9.70
CA ILE A 92 9.96 2.43 -10.14
C ILE A 92 9.24 1.10 -9.88
N ALA A 93 9.86 -0.03 -10.22
CA ALA A 93 9.29 -1.35 -9.95
C ALA A 93 9.12 -1.60 -8.44
N ALA A 94 10.05 -1.14 -7.61
CA ALA A 94 9.93 -1.21 -6.15
C ALA A 94 8.79 -0.31 -5.63
N ALA A 95 8.66 0.92 -6.15
CA ALA A 95 7.58 1.83 -5.78
C ALA A 95 6.19 1.24 -6.15
N LEU A 96 6.07 0.68 -7.35
CA LEU A 96 4.87 -0.06 -7.77
C LEU A 96 4.62 -1.27 -6.87
N GLY A 97 5.65 -2.06 -6.57
CA GLY A 97 5.54 -3.21 -5.67
C GLY A 97 5.03 -2.83 -4.28
N ASN A 98 5.51 -1.71 -3.72
CA ASN A 98 5.07 -1.19 -2.43
C ASN A 98 3.65 -0.63 -2.47
N PHE A 99 3.28 0.06 -3.55
CA PHE A 99 1.93 0.59 -3.74
C PHE A 99 0.89 -0.53 -3.93
N TYR A 100 1.24 -1.60 -4.66
CA TYR A 100 0.40 -2.78 -4.83
C TYR A 100 0.50 -3.78 -3.67
N ALA A 101 1.38 -3.57 -2.70
CA ALA A 101 1.42 -4.41 -1.52
C ALA A 101 0.09 -4.32 -0.76
N MET A 102 -0.35 -5.46 -0.23
CA MET A 102 -1.57 -5.49 0.57
C MET A 102 -1.29 -4.96 1.97
N HIS A 103 -1.80 -3.76 2.23
CA HIS A 103 -1.71 -3.12 3.54
C HIS A 103 -2.86 -3.53 4.46
N PRO A 104 -2.68 -3.47 5.79
CA PRO A 104 -3.81 -3.57 6.71
C PRO A 104 -4.83 -2.46 6.43
N PRO A 105 -6.15 -2.71 6.55
CA PRO A 105 -7.15 -1.68 6.43
C PRO A 105 -6.95 -0.60 7.50
N LEU A 106 -7.38 0.64 7.22
CA LEU A 106 -7.28 1.75 8.16
C LEU A 106 -8.09 1.50 9.45
N LEU A 107 -9.22 0.80 9.31
CA LEU A 107 -10.05 0.38 10.44
C LEU A 107 -9.41 -0.81 11.16
N ARG A 108 -9.47 -0.80 12.49
CA ARG A 108 -8.93 -1.89 13.32
C ARG A 108 -9.74 -3.17 13.09
N ASN A 109 -9.08 -4.33 13.19
CA ASN A 109 -9.76 -5.61 13.07
C ASN A 109 -10.85 -5.71 14.15
N PRO A 110 -12.13 -5.89 13.80
CA PRO A 110 -13.20 -6.00 14.78
C PRO A 110 -13.20 -7.34 15.54
N SER A 111 -12.31 -8.28 15.20
CA SER A 111 -12.17 -9.56 15.88
C SER A 111 -11.42 -9.46 17.21
N GLY A 112 -11.82 -10.30 18.17
CA GLY A 112 -11.15 -10.44 19.46
C GLY A 112 -11.18 -9.14 20.29
N ASP A 113 -10.01 -8.70 20.77
CA ASP A 113 -9.89 -7.46 21.56
C ASP A 113 -10.23 -6.19 20.77
N GLY A 114 -10.20 -6.25 19.43
CA GLY A 114 -10.52 -5.12 18.57
C GLY A 114 -11.99 -4.68 18.59
N LEU A 115 -12.90 -5.58 18.96
CA LEU A 115 -14.33 -5.27 19.11
C LEU A 115 -14.60 -4.21 20.19
N LYS A 116 -13.70 -4.06 21.16
CA LYS A 116 -13.80 -3.05 22.24
C LYS A 116 -13.78 -1.62 21.70
N PHE A 117 -13.23 -1.38 20.51
CA PHE A 117 -13.14 -0.06 19.88
C PHE A 117 -14.46 0.43 19.28
N TYR A 118 -15.44 -0.45 19.10
CA TYR A 118 -16.67 -0.18 18.34
C TYR A 118 -17.95 -0.35 19.17
N ARG A 119 -17.85 -0.33 20.51
CA ARG A 119 -18.93 -0.75 21.40
C ARG A 119 -19.94 0.38 21.75
N LYS A 120 -19.80 1.59 21.22
CA LYS A 120 -20.73 2.70 21.50
C LYS A 120 -21.85 2.79 20.46
N GLU A 121 -23.00 3.34 20.85
CA GLU A 121 -24.23 3.42 20.03
C GLU A 121 -24.06 4.16 18.68
N PHE A 122 -23.02 4.99 18.51
CA PHE A 122 -22.72 5.70 17.26
C PHE A 122 -21.69 4.97 16.35
N GLU A 123 -21.28 3.75 16.71
CA GLU A 123 -20.18 3.03 16.04
C GLU A 123 -20.66 1.79 15.25
N GLU A 124 -21.97 1.54 15.13
CA GLU A 124 -22.51 0.36 14.43
C GLU A 124 -22.22 0.39 12.91
N GLU A 125 -22.38 1.55 12.27
CA GLU A 125 -22.02 1.73 10.86
C GLU A 125 -20.51 1.55 10.63
N LEU A 126 -19.70 2.09 11.54
CA LEU A 126 -18.24 1.98 11.51
C LEU A 126 -17.76 0.53 11.74
N LEU A 127 -18.47 -0.22 12.58
CA LEU A 127 -18.21 -1.64 12.82
C LEU A 127 -18.48 -2.45 11.55
N LEU A 128 -19.63 -2.24 10.89
CA LEU A 128 -19.96 -2.89 9.63
C LEU A 128 -18.93 -2.58 8.54
N GLU A 129 -18.48 -1.33 8.44
CA GLU A 129 -17.41 -0.93 7.51
C GLU A 129 -16.10 -1.67 7.80
N ALA A 130 -15.73 -1.77 9.09
CA ALA A 130 -14.54 -2.51 9.51
C ALA A 130 -14.65 -4.00 9.17
N GLU A 131 -15.78 -4.64 9.47
CA GLU A 131 -16.01 -6.05 9.16
C GLU A 131 -15.90 -6.32 7.66
N ASN A 132 -16.53 -5.49 6.83
CA ASN A 132 -16.46 -5.60 5.38
C ASN A 132 -15.03 -5.43 4.85
N ALA A 133 -14.29 -4.43 5.35
CA ALA A 133 -12.91 -4.17 4.92
C ALA A 133 -11.98 -5.34 5.26
N TRP A 134 -12.10 -5.91 6.46
CA TRP A 134 -11.30 -7.07 6.88
C TRP A 134 -11.69 -8.35 6.14
N ALA A 135 -12.99 -8.60 5.93
CA ALA A 135 -13.46 -9.74 5.14
C ALA A 135 -12.97 -9.66 3.68
N GLN A 136 -13.03 -8.47 3.06
CA GLN A 136 -12.53 -8.27 1.70
C GLN A 136 -11.02 -8.51 1.60
N ARG A 137 -10.26 -8.09 2.62
CA ARG A 137 -8.83 -8.38 2.70
C ARG A 137 -8.56 -9.87 2.76
N GLU A 138 -9.22 -10.60 3.65
CA GLU A 138 -9.07 -12.05 3.79
C GLU A 138 -9.42 -12.79 2.50
N TRP A 139 -10.52 -12.40 1.86
CA TRP A 139 -10.92 -12.95 0.58
C TRP A 139 -9.86 -12.74 -0.50
N SER A 140 -9.33 -11.52 -0.61
CA SER A 140 -8.28 -11.17 -1.58
C SER A 140 -6.99 -11.96 -1.33
N ILE A 141 -6.61 -12.18 -0.07
CA ILE A 141 -5.46 -13.03 0.28
C ILE A 141 -5.70 -14.46 -0.21
N GLN A 142 -6.84 -15.04 0.14
CA GLN A 142 -7.14 -16.45 -0.11
C GLN A 142 -7.34 -16.77 -1.59
N HIS A 143 -8.01 -15.87 -2.32
CA HIS A 143 -8.52 -16.15 -3.66
C HIS A 143 -7.77 -15.46 -4.79
N VAL A 144 -6.97 -14.43 -4.49
CA VAL A 144 -6.21 -13.68 -5.49
C VAL A 144 -4.71 -13.80 -5.24
N LEU A 145 -4.23 -13.36 -4.06
CA LEU A 145 -2.80 -13.30 -3.79
C LEU A 145 -2.15 -14.67 -3.63
N PHE A 146 -2.69 -15.56 -2.79
CA PHE A 146 -2.09 -16.89 -2.58
C PHE A 146 -2.05 -17.75 -3.84
N PRO A 147 -3.11 -17.82 -4.67
CA PRO A 147 -3.03 -18.49 -5.96
C PRO A 147 -1.94 -17.90 -6.86
N SER A 148 -1.81 -16.58 -6.91
CA SER A 148 -0.83 -15.88 -7.74
C SER A 148 0.60 -16.07 -7.24
N LEU A 149 0.82 -16.06 -5.92
CA LEU A 149 2.13 -16.33 -5.32
C LEU A 149 2.62 -17.75 -5.68
N ARG A 150 1.72 -18.74 -5.70
CA ARG A 150 2.09 -20.12 -6.09
C ARG A 150 2.60 -20.21 -7.54
N LEU A 151 2.15 -19.32 -8.42
CA LEU A 151 2.49 -19.33 -9.84
C LEU A 151 3.69 -18.45 -10.17
N PHE A 152 3.79 -17.28 -9.56
CA PHE A 152 4.72 -16.22 -9.99
C PHE A 152 5.81 -15.89 -8.98
N PHE A 153 5.65 -16.24 -7.71
CA PHE A 153 6.57 -15.79 -6.67
C PHE A 153 7.84 -16.64 -6.62
N LYS A 154 8.98 -15.99 -6.83
CA LYS A 154 10.31 -16.58 -6.62
C LYS A 154 10.88 -16.02 -5.34
N THR A 155 10.85 -16.82 -4.28
CA THR A 155 11.32 -16.43 -2.94
C THR A 155 12.82 -16.14 -2.93
N PRO A 156 13.26 -14.92 -2.60
CA PRO A 156 14.67 -14.64 -2.31
C PRO A 156 15.13 -15.38 -1.06
N THR A 157 16.39 -15.83 -1.04
CA THR A 157 16.97 -16.55 0.10
C THR A 157 16.99 -15.72 1.39
N SER A 158 17.09 -14.39 1.26
CA SER A 158 17.04 -13.46 2.40
C SER A 158 15.73 -13.53 3.19
N MET A 159 14.63 -13.96 2.58
CA MET A 159 13.33 -14.09 3.26
C MET A 159 13.27 -15.23 4.28
N ALA A 160 14.22 -16.17 4.22
CA ALA A 160 14.31 -17.25 5.20
C ALA A 160 14.87 -16.77 6.55
N THR A 161 15.59 -15.65 6.58
CA THR A 161 16.33 -15.17 7.76
C THR A 161 15.91 -13.79 8.25
N ASN A 162 15.24 -12.99 7.41
CA ASN A 162 14.84 -11.61 7.75
C ASN A 162 13.52 -11.51 8.55
N GLY A 163 12.91 -12.64 8.89
CA GLY A 163 11.62 -12.68 9.61
C GLY A 163 10.38 -12.61 8.72
N THR A 164 10.51 -12.60 7.39
CA THR A 164 9.35 -12.67 6.47
C THR A 164 8.58 -13.99 6.63
N PHE A 165 9.28 -15.13 6.74
CA PHE A 165 8.67 -16.42 7.01
C PHE A 165 9.16 -16.97 8.35
N VAL A 166 8.23 -17.20 9.28
CA VAL A 166 8.54 -17.74 10.61
C VAL A 166 7.74 -19.01 10.83
N GLN A 167 8.44 -20.09 11.18
CA GLN A 167 7.78 -21.34 11.54
C GLN A 167 7.17 -21.23 12.94
N VAL A 168 5.85 -21.13 13.01
CA VAL A 168 5.10 -21.04 14.28
C VAL A 168 4.82 -22.41 14.89
N ALA A 169 4.67 -23.46 14.08
CA ALA A 169 4.35 -24.80 14.53
C ALA A 169 4.91 -25.87 13.56
N SER A 170 4.93 -27.13 14.02
CA SER A 170 5.22 -28.31 13.20
C SER A 170 4.22 -29.41 13.55
N LEU A 171 3.58 -30.00 12.54
CA LEU A 171 2.66 -31.12 12.74
C LEU A 171 3.36 -32.30 13.46
N GLU A 172 4.63 -32.56 13.17
CA GLU A 172 5.40 -33.62 13.83
C GLU A 172 5.49 -33.40 15.35
N LYS A 173 5.64 -32.14 15.79
CA LYS A 173 5.67 -31.80 17.22
C LYS A 173 4.26 -31.83 17.82
N LEU A 174 3.25 -31.36 17.08
CA LEU A 174 1.86 -31.33 17.53
C LEU A 174 1.30 -32.74 17.71
N TYR A 175 1.57 -33.67 16.80
CA TYR A 175 1.08 -35.05 16.89
C TYR A 175 1.69 -35.86 18.05
N ARG A 176 2.76 -35.38 18.70
CA ARG A 176 3.30 -35.99 19.92
C ARG A 176 2.52 -35.61 21.19
N ILE A 177 1.71 -34.55 21.11
CA ILE A 177 0.94 -34.02 22.24
C ILE A 177 -0.55 -34.25 22.01
N PHE A 178 -1.02 -34.00 20.79
CA PHE A 178 -2.42 -34.14 20.39
C PHE A 178 -2.62 -35.47 19.67
N GLU A 179 -2.98 -36.49 20.46
CA GLU A 179 -3.33 -37.82 19.96
C GLU A 179 -4.86 -37.99 19.84
N ARG A 180 -5.27 -38.97 19.03
CA ARG A 180 -6.68 -39.36 18.94
C ARG A 180 -7.13 -39.99 20.27
N CYS A 181 -8.38 -39.76 20.67
CA CYS A 181 -8.99 -40.43 21.82
C CYS A 181 -9.04 -41.95 21.65
#